data_AF-A0A8X7NR21-F1
#
_entry.id   AF-A0A8X7NR21-F1
#
_cell.length_a   1.000
_cell.length_b   1.000
_cell.length_c   1.000
_cell.angle_alpha   90.00
_cell.angle_beta   90.00
_cell.angle_gamma   90.00
#
_symmetry.space_group_name_H-M   'P 1'
#
loop_
_entity.id
_entity.type
_entity.pdbx_description
1 polymer ?
#
loop_
_entity_poly.entity_id
_entity_poly.type
_entity_poly.pdbx_seq_one_letter_code
_entity_poly.pdbx_strand_id
1 'polypeptide(L)'
;MSNKQRILRNPLLTNSTKWLDNVPKKHHSDLIQNGFYNRNELDNNPYAQSLIKVDANSSTTVLPVGNAIRLTATRTNGTNKSEKSLVTLLPSLNLTKTEPSRLISNNKSYIESIQENAKTSQAYRPMQMDKSELPSKFKVKFIENMSDEIDTLYKDRIKSLLLKAKRENDSGDGIELIEMEGITRWEDGILKINKSLIGVTNNTFVSFASNPELARLIIAYSDYKS
;
A
#
# COMPACT_ATOMS: atom_id res chain seq x y z
N MET A 1 4.23 29.07 -4.85
CA MET A 1 4.69 27.90 -4.08
C MET A 1 5.53 27.04 -5.02
N SER A 2 6.72 26.56 -4.61
CA SER A 2 7.56 25.77 -5.52
C SER A 2 6.98 24.36 -5.74
N ASN A 3 7.32 23.70 -6.86
CA ASN A 3 6.87 22.33 -7.15
C ASN A 3 7.26 21.35 -6.02
N LYS A 4 8.46 21.52 -5.45
CA LYS A 4 8.93 20.78 -4.28
C LYS A 4 8.01 20.97 -3.06
N GLN A 5 7.57 22.20 -2.78
CA GLN A 5 6.62 22.49 -1.69
C GLN A 5 5.22 21.93 -1.95
N ARG A 6 4.76 21.89 -3.22
CA ARG A 6 3.47 21.29 -3.60
C ARG A 6 3.47 19.77 -3.39
N ILE A 7 4.53 19.07 -3.81
CA ILE A 7 4.69 17.62 -3.59
C ILE A 7 4.75 17.30 -2.09
N LEU A 8 5.52 18.06 -1.30
CA LEU A 8 5.66 17.84 0.14
C LEU A 8 4.34 17.98 0.90
N ARG A 9 3.47 18.91 0.47
CA ARG A 9 2.18 19.19 1.11
C ARG A 9 1.02 18.38 0.55
N ASN A 10 1.26 17.47 -0.39
CA ASN A 10 0.20 16.71 -1.05
C ASN A 10 -0.47 15.74 -0.04
N PRO A 11 -1.78 15.88 0.22
CA PRO A 11 -2.48 15.08 1.23
C PRO A 11 -2.64 13.59 0.84
N LEU A 12 -2.31 13.21 -0.39
CA LEU A 12 -2.37 11.84 -0.88
C LEU A 12 -1.03 11.11 -0.75
N LEU A 13 0.07 11.83 -0.56
CA LEU A 13 1.40 11.24 -0.40
C LEU A 13 1.71 11.02 1.07
N THR A 14 1.51 9.79 1.54
CA THR A 14 1.74 9.45 2.94
C THR A 14 3.19 9.63 3.38
N ASN A 15 4.16 9.57 2.46
CA ASN A 15 5.57 9.85 2.71
C ASN A 15 6.17 10.61 1.51
N SER A 16 5.80 11.88 1.31
CA SER A 16 6.26 12.67 0.14
C SER A 16 7.79 12.82 0.04
N THR A 17 8.55 12.62 1.13
CA THR A 17 10.03 12.68 1.13
C THR A 17 10.72 11.53 0.39
N LYS A 18 10.11 10.34 0.28
CA LYS A 18 10.71 9.22 -0.46
C LYS A 18 10.70 9.44 -1.99
N TRP A 19 9.93 10.42 -2.43
CA TRP A 19 9.60 10.69 -3.82
C TRP A 19 10.36 11.87 -4.44
N LEU A 20 11.17 12.58 -3.65
CA LEU A 20 11.93 13.72 -4.12
C LEU A 20 13.36 13.30 -4.46
N ASP A 21 13.73 13.47 -5.73
CA ASP A 21 15.13 13.35 -6.15
C ASP A 21 15.97 14.48 -5.53
N ASN A 22 17.20 14.17 -5.14
CA ASN A 22 18.15 15.11 -4.52
C ASN A 22 17.70 15.73 -3.18
N VAL A 23 16.85 15.04 -2.42
CA VAL A 23 16.66 15.34 -0.99
C VAL A 23 17.61 14.46 -0.17
N PRO A 24 18.36 15.03 0.79
CA PRO A 24 19.21 14.27 1.70
C PRO A 24 18.45 13.08 2.31
N LYS A 25 18.83 11.85 1.93
CA LYS A 25 18.28 10.61 2.50
C LYS A 25 18.86 10.39 3.91
N LYS A 26 18.28 9.45 4.68
CA LYS A 26 18.64 9.11 6.08
C LYS A 26 20.15 9.02 6.40
N HIS A 27 20.99 8.73 5.41
CA HIS A 27 22.44 8.55 5.54
C HIS A 27 23.28 9.73 5.03
N HIS A 28 22.66 10.88 4.69
CA HIS A 28 23.39 12.06 4.26
C HIS A 28 24.20 12.64 5.43
N SER A 29 25.48 12.92 5.21
CA SER A 29 26.44 13.39 6.23
C SER A 29 25.89 14.55 7.06
N ASP A 30 25.29 15.51 6.38
CA ASP A 30 24.82 16.76 6.99
C ASP A 30 23.61 16.53 7.91
N LEU A 31 22.80 15.50 7.67
CA LEU A 31 21.68 15.13 8.55
C LEU A 31 22.13 14.38 9.80
N ILE A 32 23.24 13.65 9.70
CA ILE A 32 23.85 12.93 10.82
C ILE A 32 24.55 13.92 11.76
N GLN A 33 25.20 14.94 11.20
CA GLN A 33 25.95 15.95 11.97
C GLN A 33 25.06 17.01 12.62
N ASN A 34 23.98 17.46 11.95
CA ASN A 34 23.20 18.60 12.41
C ASN A 34 21.94 18.24 13.22
N GLY A 35 21.69 16.95 13.46
CA GLY A 35 20.45 16.47 14.07
C GLY A 35 19.30 16.49 13.07
N PHE A 36 18.40 15.52 13.21
CA PHE A 36 17.59 15.06 12.08
C PHE A 36 16.75 16.14 11.39
N TYR A 37 16.18 17.11 12.11
CA TYR A 37 15.36 18.19 11.56
C TYR A 37 15.17 19.27 12.64
N ASN A 38 15.01 20.54 12.28
CA ASN A 38 14.49 21.55 13.21
C ASN A 38 13.07 21.14 13.64
N ARG A 39 12.70 21.34 14.91
CA ARG A 39 11.37 20.99 15.44
C ARG A 39 10.22 21.61 14.64
N ASN A 40 10.40 22.83 14.13
CA ASN A 40 9.42 23.51 13.27
C ASN A 40 9.37 22.96 11.83
N GLU A 41 10.42 22.25 11.40
CA GLU A 41 10.49 21.55 10.11
C GLU A 41 9.94 20.12 10.21
N LEU A 42 9.97 19.51 11.40
CA LEU A 42 9.36 18.20 11.70
C LEU A 42 7.84 18.21 11.57
N ASP A 43 7.17 19.31 11.94
CA ASP A 43 5.71 19.45 11.75
C ASP A 43 5.31 19.39 10.27
N ASN A 44 6.22 19.78 9.37
CA ASN A 44 6.07 19.69 7.92
C ASN A 44 6.77 18.47 7.32
N ASN A 45 7.36 17.60 8.13
CA ASN A 45 8.07 16.41 7.67
C ASN A 45 7.05 15.29 7.37
N PRO A 46 6.86 14.95 6.09
CA PRO A 46 5.89 13.94 5.67
C PRO A 46 6.20 12.55 6.22
N TYR A 47 7.48 12.20 6.40
CA TYR A 47 7.88 10.93 7.01
C TYR A 47 7.51 10.89 8.50
N ALA A 48 7.76 11.96 9.25
CA ALA A 48 7.34 12.04 10.65
C ALA A 48 5.80 11.99 10.78
N GLN A 49 5.08 12.72 9.93
CA GLN A 49 3.61 12.65 9.84
C GLN A 49 3.09 11.24 9.49
N SER A 50 3.80 10.51 8.61
CA SER A 50 3.50 9.13 8.24
C SER A 50 3.67 8.14 9.40
N LEU A 51 4.66 8.39 10.27
CA LEU A 51 4.93 7.58 11.46
C LEU A 51 3.98 7.91 12.62
N ILE A 52 3.35 9.08 12.61
CA ILE A 52 2.36 9.49 13.63
C ILE A 52 1.01 8.79 13.41
N LYS A 53 0.68 8.38 12.18
CA LYS A 53 -0.55 7.62 11.86
C LYS A 53 -0.22 6.15 11.62
N VAL A 54 -0.40 5.36 12.67
CA VAL A 54 -0.20 3.90 12.62
C VAL A 54 -1.51 3.18 12.93
N ASP A 55 -1.80 2.12 12.17
CA ASP A 55 -2.88 1.19 12.49
C ASP A 55 -2.32 0.03 13.32
N ALA A 56 -2.99 -0.27 14.43
CA ALA A 56 -2.67 -1.44 15.23
C ALA A 56 -2.97 -2.69 14.41
N ASN A 57 -1.91 -3.41 14.02
CA ASN A 57 -2.03 -4.67 13.30
C ASN A 57 -2.19 -5.84 14.28
N SER A 58 -1.47 -5.79 15.40
CA SER A 58 -1.61 -6.69 16.55
C SER A 58 -1.33 -5.95 17.85
N SER A 59 -1.46 -6.63 18.99
CA SER A 59 -1.07 -6.07 20.29
C SER A 59 0.41 -5.71 20.38
N THR A 60 1.25 -6.21 19.47
CA THR A 60 2.71 -6.00 19.48
C THR A 60 3.26 -5.40 18.18
N THR A 61 2.42 -5.20 17.15
CA THR A 61 2.85 -4.64 15.86
C THR A 61 1.89 -3.59 15.36
N VAL A 62 2.46 -2.50 14.84
CA VAL A 62 1.76 -1.40 14.20
C VAL A 62 2.30 -1.24 12.78
N LEU A 63 1.45 -0.82 11.85
CA LEU A 63 1.86 -0.52 10.48
C LEU A 63 1.50 0.93 10.12
N PRO A 64 2.33 1.65 9.35
CA PRO A 64 1.98 2.98 8.86
C PRO A 64 0.69 2.94 8.05
N VAL A 65 -0.24 3.86 8.33
CA VAL A 65 -1.52 3.98 7.61
C VAL A 65 -1.24 4.14 6.11
N GLY A 66 -1.95 3.40 5.26
CA GLY A 66 -1.79 3.47 3.81
C GLY A 66 -0.58 2.72 3.24
N ASN A 67 0.27 2.11 4.09
CA ASN A 67 1.35 1.22 3.65
C ASN A 67 1.09 -0.25 4.06
N ALA A 68 -0.19 -0.61 4.15
CA ALA A 68 -0.61 -1.93 4.57
C ALA A 68 -1.77 -2.43 3.71
N ILE A 69 -1.78 -3.75 3.47
CA ILE A 69 -2.85 -4.47 2.79
C ILE A 69 -3.66 -5.19 3.85
N ARG A 70 -4.99 -5.12 3.77
CA ARG A 70 -5.86 -5.88 4.67
C ARG A 70 -5.87 -7.34 4.27
N LEU A 71 -5.86 -8.21 5.27
CA LEU A 71 -6.05 -9.65 5.12
C LEU A 71 -7.41 -10.02 5.69
N THR A 72 -8.30 -10.53 4.85
CA THR A 72 -9.50 -11.24 5.30
C THR A 72 -9.14 -12.71 5.51
N ALA A 73 -10.03 -13.45 6.16
CA ALA A 73 -9.84 -14.89 6.30
C ALA A 73 -11.06 -15.65 5.85
N THR A 74 -10.83 -16.77 5.18
CA THR A 74 -11.86 -17.73 4.84
C THR A 74 -11.50 -19.09 5.44
N ARG A 75 -12.53 -19.81 5.85
CA ARG A 75 -12.39 -21.19 6.28
C ARG A 75 -12.41 -22.08 5.06
N THR A 76 -11.36 -22.87 4.88
CA THR A 76 -11.39 -23.95 3.90
C THR A 76 -12.07 -25.14 4.57
N ASN A 77 -13.25 -25.54 4.09
CA ASN A 77 -13.95 -26.71 4.61
C ASN A 77 -13.27 -27.98 4.13
N GLY A 78 -12.24 -28.39 4.85
CA GLY A 78 -11.56 -29.66 4.63
C GLY A 78 -12.48 -30.87 4.71
N THR A 79 -12.29 -31.82 3.81
CA THR A 79 -12.98 -33.13 3.82
C THR A 79 -12.46 -34.02 4.95
N ASN A 80 -11.21 -33.78 5.41
CA ASN A 80 -10.57 -34.51 6.51
C ASN A 80 -10.59 -33.74 7.84
N LYS A 81 -10.65 -34.46 8.98
CA LYS A 81 -10.69 -33.87 10.34
C LYS A 81 -9.54 -32.89 10.64
N SER A 82 -8.39 -33.02 9.97
CA SER A 82 -7.21 -32.13 10.10
C SER A 82 -7.32 -30.82 9.33
N GLU A 83 -8.08 -30.78 8.23
CA GLU A 83 -8.24 -29.62 7.36
C GLU A 83 -9.41 -28.72 7.78
N LYS A 84 -10.37 -29.25 8.55
CA LYS A 84 -11.46 -28.45 9.17
C LYS A 84 -10.96 -27.34 10.10
N SER A 85 -9.66 -27.34 10.41
CA SER A 85 -8.94 -26.39 11.24
C SER A 85 -7.97 -25.49 10.45
N LEU A 86 -8.09 -25.37 9.14
CA LEU A 86 -7.29 -24.43 8.34
C LEU A 86 -8.07 -23.14 8.05
N VAL A 87 -7.40 -22.01 8.29
CA VAL A 87 -7.87 -20.68 7.91
C VAL A 87 -6.88 -20.11 6.89
N THR A 88 -7.42 -19.70 5.75
CA THR A 88 -6.63 -19.10 4.68
C THR A 88 -6.82 -17.59 4.72
N LEU A 89 -5.70 -16.86 4.72
CA LEU A 89 -5.68 -15.40 4.67
C LEU A 89 -5.63 -14.94 3.21
N LEU A 90 -6.55 -14.05 2.84
CA LEU A 90 -6.65 -13.48 1.50
C LEU A 90 -6.44 -11.97 1.56
N PRO A 91 -5.73 -11.38 0.59
CA PRO A 91 -5.60 -9.93 0.51
C PRO A 91 -6.94 -9.28 0.15
N SER A 92 -7.16 -8.07 0.65
CA SER A 92 -8.32 -7.26 0.33
C SER A 92 -7.97 -5.78 0.33
N LEU A 93 -8.51 -5.05 -0.65
CA LEU A 93 -8.50 -3.58 -0.70
C LEU A 93 -9.82 -3.00 -0.17
N ASN A 94 -10.77 -3.84 0.23
CA ASN A 94 -12.06 -3.37 0.69
C ASN A 94 -11.98 -2.89 2.15
N LEU A 95 -12.11 -1.58 2.34
CA LEU A 95 -12.06 -0.93 3.65
C LEU A 95 -13.39 -1.01 4.43
N THR A 96 -14.51 -1.35 3.75
CA THR A 96 -15.85 -1.34 4.36
C THR A 96 -16.20 -2.64 5.07
N LYS A 97 -15.47 -3.73 4.80
CA LYS A 97 -15.64 -4.98 5.56
C LYS A 97 -15.12 -4.78 6.99
N THR A 98 -16.03 -4.91 7.95
CA THR A 98 -15.77 -4.96 9.39
C THR A 98 -15.22 -6.31 9.85
N GLU A 99 -14.94 -7.21 8.90
CA GLU A 99 -14.31 -8.49 9.17
C GLU A 99 -12.99 -8.31 9.95
N PRO A 100 -12.62 -9.28 10.78
CA PRO A 100 -11.45 -9.18 11.65
C PRO A 100 -10.22 -9.39 10.79
N SER A 101 -9.75 -8.27 10.27
CA SER A 101 -8.64 -8.22 9.35
C SER A 101 -7.35 -8.07 10.13
N ARG A 102 -6.31 -8.75 9.64
CA ARG A 102 -4.94 -8.35 9.93
C ARG A 102 -4.46 -7.45 8.82
N LEU A 103 -3.41 -6.70 9.09
CA LEU A 103 -2.72 -5.88 8.12
C LEU A 103 -1.38 -6.53 7.80
N ILE A 104 -0.99 -6.58 6.53
CA ILE A 104 0.35 -6.97 6.11
C ILE A 104 1.03 -5.78 5.44
N SER A 105 2.36 -5.69 5.55
CA SER A 105 3.12 -4.64 4.89
C SER A 105 2.89 -4.67 3.38
N ASN A 106 2.66 -3.50 2.78
CA ASN A 106 2.51 -3.35 1.33
C ASN A 106 3.88 -3.42 0.63
N ASN A 107 4.50 -4.59 0.60
CA ASN A 107 5.80 -4.81 -0.02
C ASN A 107 5.88 -6.23 -0.59
N LYS A 108 6.07 -6.34 -1.91
CA LYS A 108 6.06 -7.62 -2.62
C LYS A 108 7.13 -8.58 -2.10
N SER A 109 8.40 -8.15 -2.03
CA SER A 109 9.51 -9.00 -1.61
C SER A 109 9.35 -9.51 -0.17
N TYR A 110 8.83 -8.67 0.73
CA TYR A 110 8.51 -9.09 2.10
C TYR A 110 7.44 -10.18 2.09
N ILE A 111 6.33 -9.97 1.36
CA ILE A 111 5.25 -10.95 1.27
C ILE A 111 5.76 -12.28 0.71
N GLU A 112 6.51 -12.25 -0.39
CA GLU A 112 7.14 -13.44 -0.98
C GLU A 112 8.05 -14.16 0.03
N SER A 113 8.85 -13.41 0.81
CA SER A 113 9.77 -14.01 1.79
C SER A 113 9.07 -14.70 2.97
N ILE A 114 7.84 -14.30 3.31
CA ILE A 114 7.13 -14.85 4.47
C ILE A 114 6.03 -15.85 4.10
N GLN A 115 5.64 -15.95 2.83
CA GLN A 115 4.45 -16.71 2.43
C GLN A 115 4.55 -18.20 2.77
N GLU A 116 5.75 -18.77 2.67
CA GLU A 116 6.03 -20.19 2.96
C GLU A 116 6.35 -20.44 4.44
N ASN A 117 6.56 -19.37 5.22
CA ASN A 117 6.92 -19.51 6.63
C ASN A 117 5.68 -19.69 7.51
N ALA A 118 5.42 -20.93 7.89
CA ALA A 118 4.29 -21.31 8.73
C ALA A 118 4.26 -20.63 10.11
N LYS A 119 5.41 -20.24 10.68
CA LYS A 119 5.46 -19.51 11.96
C LYS A 119 5.00 -18.07 11.75
N THR A 120 5.45 -17.44 10.68
CA THR A 120 5.08 -16.06 10.35
C THR A 120 3.59 -15.96 10.05
N SER A 121 3.02 -16.88 9.28
CA SER A 121 1.57 -16.89 9.01
C SER A 121 0.71 -17.00 10.28
N GLN A 122 1.18 -17.70 11.34
CA GLN A 122 0.47 -17.75 12.61
C GLN A 122 0.41 -16.39 13.34
N ALA A 123 1.37 -15.49 13.12
CA ALA A 123 1.35 -14.15 13.71
C ALA A 123 0.17 -13.31 13.16
N TYR A 124 -0.31 -13.65 11.96
CA TYR A 124 -1.47 -13.02 11.32
C TYR A 124 -2.80 -13.72 11.66
N ARG A 125 -2.87 -14.40 12.81
CA ARG A 125 -4.12 -15.00 13.29
C ARG A 125 -5.20 -13.94 13.52
N PRO A 126 -6.39 -14.03 12.92
CA PRO A 126 -7.46 -13.05 13.09
C PRO A 126 -7.88 -12.85 14.57
N MET A 127 -8.12 -11.61 15.00
CA MET A 127 -8.41 -11.29 16.42
C MET A 127 -9.86 -11.50 16.85
N GLN A 128 -10.82 -11.18 15.98
CA GLN A 128 -12.22 -11.02 16.36
C GLN A 128 -13.19 -11.65 15.35
N MET A 129 -12.79 -12.72 14.66
CA MET A 129 -13.79 -13.45 13.86
C MET A 129 -14.84 -13.94 14.82
N ASP A 130 -16.11 -13.79 14.43
CA ASP A 130 -17.20 -14.26 15.26
C ASP A 130 -16.87 -15.69 15.65
N LYS A 131 -16.73 -15.93 16.96
CA LYS A 131 -16.11 -17.16 17.50
C LYS A 131 -16.87 -18.42 17.07
N SER A 132 -18.07 -18.24 16.51
CA SER A 132 -18.94 -19.21 15.87
C SER A 132 -18.39 -19.77 14.55
N GLU A 133 -17.70 -18.96 13.72
CA GLU A 133 -17.26 -19.37 12.39
C GLU A 133 -15.87 -20.01 12.37
N LEU A 134 -15.02 -19.65 13.34
CA LEU A 134 -13.67 -20.19 13.47
C LEU A 134 -13.61 -21.36 14.47
N PRO A 135 -12.86 -22.42 14.15
CA PRO A 135 -12.60 -23.49 15.11
C PRO A 135 -11.84 -22.95 16.34
N SER A 136 -12.00 -23.58 17.51
CA SER A 136 -11.25 -23.22 18.72
C SER A 136 -9.73 -23.32 18.56
N LYS A 137 -9.27 -24.28 17.75
CA LYS A 137 -7.87 -24.45 17.32
C LYS A 137 -7.80 -24.51 15.80
N PHE A 138 -7.05 -23.59 15.22
CA PHE A 138 -6.82 -23.54 13.78
C PHE A 138 -5.39 -23.12 13.46
N LYS A 139 -4.92 -23.58 12.31
CA LYS A 139 -3.70 -23.11 11.67
C LYS A 139 -4.06 -22.04 10.66
N VAL A 140 -3.17 -21.08 10.53
CA VAL A 140 -3.30 -19.99 9.56
C VAL A 140 -2.29 -20.18 8.43
N LYS A 141 -2.73 -19.99 7.19
CA LYS A 141 -1.85 -19.91 6.02
C LYS A 141 -2.23 -18.72 5.17
N PHE A 142 -1.27 -18.16 4.45
CA PHE A 142 -1.56 -17.26 3.35
C PHE A 142 -2.15 -18.06 2.18
N ILE A 143 -2.98 -17.42 1.35
CA ILE A 143 -3.32 -17.98 0.04
C ILE A 143 -2.04 -18.25 -0.76
N GLU A 144 -2.07 -19.32 -1.56
CA GLU A 144 -0.99 -19.64 -2.47
C GLU A 144 -0.79 -18.50 -3.48
N ASN A 145 0.46 -18.19 -3.84
CA ASN A 145 0.81 -17.07 -4.72
C ASN A 145 0.21 -15.71 -4.28
N MET A 146 0.18 -15.44 -2.96
CA MET A 146 -0.40 -14.20 -2.40
C MET A 146 0.11 -12.92 -3.08
N SER A 147 1.38 -12.90 -3.50
CA SER A 147 1.93 -11.75 -4.24
C SER A 147 1.19 -11.47 -5.56
N ASP A 148 0.87 -12.53 -6.31
CA ASP A 148 0.21 -12.42 -7.62
C ASP A 148 -1.28 -12.12 -7.46
N GLU A 149 -1.90 -12.63 -6.40
CA GLU A 149 -3.25 -12.25 -6.01
C GLU A 149 -3.34 -10.76 -5.68
N ILE A 150 -2.39 -10.22 -4.90
CA ILE A 150 -2.31 -8.78 -4.61
C ILE A 150 -2.10 -7.98 -5.90
N ASP A 151 -1.24 -8.46 -6.80
CA ASP A 151 -0.98 -7.82 -8.09
C ASP A 151 -2.26 -7.66 -8.92
N THR A 152 -3.01 -8.76 -9.04
CA THR A 152 -4.27 -8.82 -9.78
C THR A 152 -5.31 -7.91 -9.14
N LEU A 153 -5.44 -7.97 -7.80
CA LEU A 153 -6.38 -7.17 -7.02
C LEU A 153 -6.18 -5.66 -7.23
N TYR A 154 -4.91 -5.20 -7.20
CA TYR A 154 -4.59 -3.79 -7.48
C TYR A 154 -4.91 -3.42 -8.94
N LYS A 155 -4.41 -4.21 -9.89
CA LYS A 155 -4.61 -3.95 -11.33
C LYS A 155 -6.09 -3.87 -11.70
N ASP A 156 -6.90 -4.82 -11.24
CA ASP A 156 -8.33 -4.87 -11.56
C ASP A 156 -9.08 -3.69 -10.95
N ARG A 157 -8.78 -3.34 -9.69
CA ARG A 157 -9.40 -2.18 -9.04
C ARG A 157 -9.02 -0.87 -9.72
N ILE A 158 -7.74 -0.69 -10.05
CA ILE A 158 -7.24 0.50 -10.75
C ILE A 158 -7.89 0.60 -12.13
N LYS A 159 -7.91 -0.47 -12.93
CA LYS A 159 -8.57 -0.49 -14.25
C LYS A 159 -10.07 -0.18 -14.15
N SER A 160 -10.77 -0.76 -13.17
CA SER A 160 -12.19 -0.50 -12.95
C SER A 160 -12.47 0.97 -12.62
N LEU A 161 -11.61 1.60 -11.81
CA LEU A 161 -11.74 3.02 -11.46
C LEU A 161 -11.34 3.93 -12.63
N LEU A 162 -10.32 3.57 -13.42
CA LEU A 162 -9.95 4.31 -14.63
C LEU A 162 -11.09 4.36 -15.66
N LEU A 163 -11.85 3.28 -15.82
CA LEU A 163 -13.03 3.26 -16.71
C LEU A 163 -14.15 4.20 -16.26
N LYS A 164 -14.22 4.50 -14.96
CA LYS A 164 -15.24 5.36 -14.35
C LYS A 164 -14.76 6.79 -14.13
N ALA A 165 -13.45 7.01 -14.18
CA ALA A 165 -12.84 8.32 -14.00
C ALA A 165 -13.33 9.25 -15.10
N LYS A 166 -13.64 10.50 -14.72
CA LYS A 166 -13.96 11.53 -15.70
C LYS A 166 -12.72 11.78 -16.55
N ARG A 167 -12.88 11.84 -17.88
CA ARG A 167 -11.81 12.35 -18.74
C ARG A 167 -11.63 13.82 -18.40
N GLU A 168 -10.48 14.16 -17.86
CA GLU A 168 -10.15 15.50 -17.41
C GLU A 168 -9.07 16.10 -18.31
N ASN A 169 -9.00 17.43 -18.32
CA ASN A 169 -7.88 18.11 -18.98
C ASN A 169 -6.60 17.81 -18.20
N ASP A 170 -5.49 17.59 -18.92
CA ASP A 170 -4.18 17.20 -18.39
C ASP A 170 -3.45 18.34 -17.63
N SER A 171 -4.16 19.11 -16.78
CA SER A 171 -3.59 20.24 -16.06
C SER A 171 -3.75 20.11 -14.54
N GLY A 172 -2.65 20.35 -13.81
CA GLY A 172 -2.61 20.36 -12.35
C GLY A 172 -1.70 19.30 -11.73
N ASP A 173 -1.82 19.10 -10.41
CA ASP A 173 -1.11 18.03 -9.70
C ASP A 173 -1.86 16.70 -9.88
N GLY A 174 -1.16 15.65 -10.29
CA GLY A 174 -1.76 14.35 -10.54
C GLY A 174 -0.75 13.26 -10.87
N ILE A 175 -1.26 12.17 -11.43
CA ILE A 175 -0.49 11.04 -11.92
C ILE A 175 -0.63 10.98 -13.44
N GLU A 176 0.48 10.83 -14.14
CA GLU A 176 0.49 10.55 -15.57
C GLU A 176 0.88 9.09 -15.79
N LEU A 177 -0.03 8.29 -16.33
CA LEU A 177 0.26 6.93 -16.77
C LEU A 177 0.78 7.01 -18.21
N ILE A 178 2.07 6.78 -18.40
CA ILE A 178 2.73 6.89 -19.72
C ILE A 178 3.67 5.71 -19.97
N GLU A 179 4.07 5.52 -21.22
CA GLU A 179 5.20 4.63 -21.51
C GLU A 179 6.50 5.30 -21.07
N MET A 180 7.30 4.63 -20.25
CA MET A 180 8.59 5.13 -19.80
C MET A 180 9.48 4.00 -19.29
N GLU A 181 10.78 4.24 -19.18
CA GLU A 181 11.69 3.32 -18.48
C GLU A 181 11.54 3.45 -16.95
N GLY A 182 11.66 2.32 -16.24
CA GLY A 182 11.48 2.26 -14.79
C GLY A 182 10.01 2.18 -14.35
N ILE A 183 9.78 2.33 -13.03
CA ILE A 183 8.45 2.20 -12.41
C ILE A 183 7.79 3.58 -12.26
N THR A 184 8.48 4.54 -11.64
CA THR A 184 7.95 5.88 -11.35
C THR A 184 9.02 6.96 -11.50
N ARG A 185 8.60 8.20 -11.80
CA ARG A 185 9.43 9.41 -11.78
C ARG A 185 8.55 10.62 -11.47
N TRP A 186 9.06 11.58 -10.70
CA TRP A 186 8.39 12.88 -10.53
C TRP A 186 8.94 13.90 -11.52
N GLU A 187 8.03 14.65 -12.16
CA GLU A 187 8.38 15.71 -13.10
C GLU A 187 7.34 16.81 -13.01
N ASP A 188 7.77 18.05 -12.76
CA ASP A 188 6.91 19.24 -12.70
C ASP A 188 5.67 19.17 -11.79
N GLY A 189 5.74 18.40 -10.70
CA GLY A 189 4.62 18.21 -9.76
C GLY A 189 3.63 17.12 -10.17
N ILE A 190 3.96 16.37 -11.22
CA ILE A 190 3.21 15.22 -11.72
C ILE A 190 4.01 13.95 -11.44
N LEU A 191 3.34 12.93 -10.92
CA LEU A 191 3.91 11.61 -10.74
C LEU A 191 3.73 10.81 -12.03
N LYS A 192 4.80 10.64 -12.80
CA LYS A 192 4.81 9.80 -13.99
C LYS A 192 5.02 8.34 -13.56
N ILE A 193 4.13 7.46 -14.02
CA ILE A 193 4.17 6.03 -13.72
C ILE A 193 4.09 5.26 -15.02
N ASN A 194 4.93 4.23 -15.13
CA ASN A 194 4.93 3.37 -16.30
C ASN A 194 3.57 2.64 -16.43
N LYS A 195 2.82 2.96 -17.48
CA LYS A 195 1.48 2.42 -17.74
C LYS A 195 1.47 0.90 -17.93
N SER A 196 2.58 0.32 -18.38
CA SER A 196 2.74 -1.13 -18.53
C SER A 196 2.67 -1.86 -17.18
N LEU A 197 3.04 -1.20 -16.07
CA LEU A 197 2.95 -1.74 -14.71
C LEU A 197 1.52 -2.16 -14.37
N ILE A 198 0.55 -1.32 -14.75
CA ILE A 198 -0.88 -1.53 -14.51
C ILE A 198 -1.49 -2.37 -15.66
N GLY A 199 -0.86 -2.36 -16.83
CA GLY A 199 -1.35 -3.00 -18.05
C GLY A 199 -2.47 -2.18 -18.71
N VAL A 200 -2.26 -0.86 -18.81
CA VAL A 200 -3.13 0.05 -19.58
C VAL A 200 -2.42 0.52 -20.84
N THR A 201 -3.16 0.68 -21.93
CA THR A 201 -2.61 0.98 -23.25
C THR A 201 -2.49 2.47 -23.54
N ASN A 202 -3.50 3.24 -23.13
CA ASN A 202 -3.57 4.67 -23.40
C ASN A 202 -2.86 5.47 -22.32
N ASN A 203 -2.22 6.56 -22.74
CA ASN A 203 -1.73 7.53 -21.78
C ASN A 203 -2.93 8.16 -21.08
N THR A 204 -2.85 8.29 -19.75
CA THR A 204 -3.97 8.76 -18.93
C THR A 204 -3.46 9.66 -17.83
N PHE A 205 -4.05 10.85 -17.68
CA PHE A 205 -3.85 11.70 -16.52
C PHE A 205 -4.91 11.42 -15.44
N VAL A 206 -4.49 11.35 -14.19
CA VAL A 206 -5.34 11.16 -13.01
C VAL A 206 -5.10 12.30 -12.04
N SER A 207 -6.04 13.24 -11.98
CA SER A 207 -6.01 14.36 -11.02
C SER A 207 -6.14 13.88 -9.58
N PHE A 208 -5.28 14.41 -8.70
CA PHE A 208 -5.36 14.16 -7.27
C PHE A 208 -6.64 14.71 -6.64
N ALA A 209 -7.13 15.85 -7.11
CA ALA A 209 -8.31 16.50 -6.55
C ALA A 209 -9.60 15.76 -6.94
N SER A 210 -9.71 15.36 -8.21
CA SER A 210 -10.93 14.79 -8.76
C SER A 210 -11.04 13.27 -8.53
N ASN A 211 -9.91 12.56 -8.52
CA ASN A 211 -9.87 11.10 -8.40
C ASN A 211 -8.94 10.63 -7.25
N PRO A 212 -9.15 11.09 -6.00
CA PRO A 212 -8.22 10.86 -4.90
C PRO A 212 -8.08 9.37 -4.51
N GLU A 213 -9.15 8.57 -4.63
CA GLU A 213 -9.10 7.13 -4.36
C GLU A 213 -8.22 6.40 -5.39
N LEU A 214 -8.46 6.65 -6.68
CA LEU A 214 -7.70 6.06 -7.77
C LEU A 214 -6.22 6.44 -7.66
N ALA A 215 -5.92 7.71 -7.41
CA ALA A 215 -4.55 8.17 -7.23
C ALA A 215 -3.85 7.46 -6.06
N ARG A 216 -4.50 7.34 -4.89
CA ARG A 216 -3.95 6.61 -3.74
C ARG A 216 -3.66 5.15 -4.08
N LEU A 217 -4.55 4.48 -4.82
CA LEU A 217 -4.37 3.09 -5.22
C LEU A 217 -3.20 2.91 -6.19
N ILE A 218 -3.05 3.81 -7.18
CA ILE A 218 -1.94 3.76 -8.12
C ILE A 218 -0.59 3.97 -7.39
N ILE A 219 -0.53 4.92 -6.45
CA ILE A 219 0.66 5.16 -5.63
C ILE A 219 0.99 3.93 -4.78
N ALA A 220 0.00 3.39 -4.06
CA ALA A 220 0.20 2.20 -3.23
C ALA A 220 0.64 0.98 -4.03
N TYR A 221 0.12 0.80 -5.25
CA TYR A 221 0.53 -0.28 -6.13
C TYR A 221 1.96 -0.09 -6.66
N SER A 222 2.36 1.14 -6.95
CA SER A 222 3.74 1.44 -7.37
C SER A 222 4.72 1.16 -6.23
N ASP A 223 4.34 1.48 -5.00
CA ASP A 223 5.10 1.14 -3.79
C ASP A 223 5.19 -0.36 -3.56
N TYR A 224 4.10 -1.09 -3.80
CA TYR A 224 4.08 -2.55 -3.70
C TYR A 224 5.11 -3.21 -4.62
N LYS A 225 5.31 -2.62 -5.82
CA LYS A 225 6.20 -3.12 -6.88
C LYS A 225 7.65 -2.67 -6.79
N SER A 226 7.93 -1.64 -6.00
CA SER A 226 9.26 -1.07 -5.81
C SER A 226 10.06 -1.83 -4.76
#